data_AF-A0AAD7IKR4-F1
#
_entry.id   AF-A0AAD7IKR4-F1
#
_cell.length_a   1.000
_cell.length_b   1.000
_cell.length_c   1.000
_cell.angle_alpha   90.00
_cell.angle_beta   90.00
_cell.angle_gamma   90.00
#
_symmetry.space_group_name_H-M   'P 1'
#
loop_
_entity.id
_entity.type
_entity.pdbx_description
1 polymer ?
#
loop_
_entity_poly.entity_id
_entity_poly.type
_entity_poly.pdbx_seq_one_letter_code
_entity_poly.pdbx_strand_id
1 'polypeptide(L)'
;RSQNEIVNAAGSGLIGWISTEDITDIAFRALTDLVIEHTSPIMVGPELLSYANIAQILTDVLGCEIKHRTISAEDHKATFIRWGWPADYAVLMSALDVGISEGAEERIFSRADFVGQQKIQVFVEEHRDAEQWRAV
;
A
#
# COMPACT_ATOMS: atom_id res chain seq x y z
N ARG A 1 2.70 7.42 -21.13
CA ARG A 1 1.30 7.89 -21.03
C ARG A 1 0.80 7.47 -19.66
N SER A 2 0.49 8.43 -18.81
CA SER A 2 -0.17 8.23 -17.51
C SER A 2 -1.55 7.64 -17.77
N GLN A 3 -1.65 6.31 -17.75
CA GLN A 3 -2.97 5.72 -17.60
C GLN A 3 -3.34 5.96 -16.15
N ASN A 4 -4.47 6.63 -15.89
CA ASN A 4 -5.05 6.75 -14.56
C ASN A 4 -5.54 5.37 -14.12
N GLU A 5 -4.61 4.44 -13.99
CA GLU A 5 -4.84 3.03 -13.76
C GLU A 5 -3.83 2.51 -12.75
N ILE A 6 -4.35 1.85 -11.72
CA ILE A 6 -3.57 0.99 -10.85
C ILE A 6 -3.69 -0.41 -11.43
N VAL A 7 -2.55 -1.00 -11.84
CA VAL A 7 -2.52 -2.34 -12.44
C VAL A 7 -1.68 -3.24 -11.55
N ASN A 8 -2.26 -4.36 -11.11
CA ASN A 8 -1.54 -5.37 -10.32
C ASN A 8 -2.20 -6.75 -10.42
N ALA A 9 -1.63 -7.75 -9.75
CA ALA A 9 -2.18 -9.10 -9.66
C ALA A 9 -2.84 -9.40 -8.29
N ALA A 10 -3.10 -8.36 -7.48
CA ALA A 10 -3.61 -8.50 -6.12
C ALA A 10 -5.11 -8.82 -6.02
N GLY A 11 -5.83 -8.81 -7.15
CA GLY A 11 -7.27 -9.09 -7.18
C GLY A 11 -8.05 -8.17 -6.24
N SER A 12 -9.00 -8.75 -5.51
CA SER A 12 -9.78 -8.05 -4.47
C SER A 12 -9.13 -8.12 -3.08
N GLY A 13 -7.84 -8.47 -2.99
CA GLY A 13 -7.14 -8.58 -1.71
C GLY A 13 -7.11 -7.25 -0.96
N LEU A 14 -7.18 -7.34 0.37
CA LEU A 14 -7.23 -6.19 1.26
C LEU A 14 -5.87 -5.94 1.90
N ILE A 15 -5.53 -4.66 2.11
CA ILE A 15 -4.25 -4.25 2.71
C ILE A 15 -4.53 -3.28 3.86
N GLY A 16 -3.75 -3.40 4.94
CA GLY A 16 -3.77 -2.49 6.09
C GLY A 16 -2.92 -1.25 5.86
N TRP A 17 -3.37 -0.33 4.99
CA TRP A 17 -2.61 0.84 4.55
C TRP A 17 -2.21 1.78 5.69
N ILE A 18 -0.93 1.80 6.04
CA ILE A 18 -0.40 2.65 7.13
C ILE A 18 0.22 3.95 6.58
N SER A 19 0.05 5.04 7.32
CA SER A 19 0.65 6.34 7.00
C SER A 19 2.11 6.45 7.47
N THR A 20 2.84 7.39 6.88
CA THR A 20 4.20 7.73 7.33
C THR A 20 4.22 8.34 8.73
N GLU A 21 3.17 9.06 9.10
CA GLU A 21 2.96 9.71 10.38
C GLU A 21 2.78 8.66 11.49
N ASP A 22 1.91 7.68 11.26
CA ASP A 22 1.70 6.56 12.20
C ASP A 22 2.99 5.74 12.39
N ILE A 23 3.76 5.50 11.32
CA ILE A 23 5.08 4.85 11.41
C ILE A 23 6.05 5.70 12.24
N THR A 24 6.07 7.02 12.01
CA THR A 24 6.99 7.94 12.68
C THR A 24 6.70 8.04 14.17
N ASP A 25 5.43 8.08 14.57
CA ASP A 25 5.03 8.12 15.98
C ASP A 25 5.50 6.87 16.73
N ILE A 26 5.37 5.69 16.13
CA ILE A 26 5.83 4.43 16.73
C ILE A 26 7.37 4.37 16.75
N ALA A 27 8.03 4.76 15.66
CA ALA A 27 9.48 4.81 15.58
C ALA A 27 10.08 5.80 16.60
N PHE A 28 9.43 6.95 16.84
CA PHE A 28 9.84 7.92 17.85
C PHE A 28 9.77 7.31 19.25
N ARG A 29 8.62 6.73 19.62
CA ARG A 29 8.46 6.04 20.92
C ARG A 29 9.49 4.92 21.09
N ALA A 30 9.73 4.15 20.03
CA ALA A 30 10.74 3.10 20.03
C ALA A 30 12.16 3.62 20.32
N LEU A 31 12.50 4.80 19.82
CA LEU A 31 13.82 5.39 20.02
C LEU A 31 13.94 6.15 21.36
N THR A 32 12.84 6.65 21.93
CA THR A 32 12.87 7.49 23.13
C THR A 32 12.45 6.80 24.42
N ASP A 33 11.63 5.75 24.35
CA ASP A 33 11.15 5.03 25.54
C ASP A 33 12.07 3.85 25.88
N LEU A 34 12.29 3.63 27.18
CA LEU A 34 13.21 2.58 27.68
C LEU A 34 12.67 1.15 27.56
N VAL A 35 11.41 0.96 27.16
CA VAL A 35 10.77 -0.37 27.09
C VAL A 35 9.93 -0.46 25.83
N ILE A 36 10.52 -0.96 24.75
CA ILE A 36 9.72 -1.60 23.70
C ILE A 36 9.61 -3.07 24.09
N GLU A 37 8.40 -3.51 24.44
CA GLU A 37 8.14 -4.92 24.76
C GLU A 37 8.31 -5.83 23.52
N HIS A 38 8.19 -5.27 22.32
CA HIS A 38 8.28 -5.97 21.04
C HIS A 38 9.52 -5.54 20.25
N THR A 39 10.43 -6.47 19.95
CA THR A 39 11.61 -6.17 19.11
C THR A 39 11.28 -6.00 17.63
N SER A 40 10.11 -6.51 17.18
CA SER A 40 9.64 -6.45 15.80
C SER A 40 8.11 -6.29 15.76
N PRO A 41 7.56 -5.11 16.05
CA PRO A 41 6.12 -4.91 16.10
C PRO A 41 5.48 -4.95 14.70
N ILE A 42 4.30 -5.55 14.60
CA ILE A 42 3.44 -5.49 13.43
C ILE A 42 2.60 -4.21 13.50
N MET A 43 2.78 -3.34 12.52
CA MET A 43 2.10 -2.05 12.41
C MET A 43 1.23 -2.05 11.16
N VAL A 44 -0.02 -1.65 11.29
CA VAL A 44 -0.97 -1.51 10.18
C VAL A 44 -1.76 -0.22 10.30
N GLY A 45 -2.36 0.21 9.19
CA GLY A 45 -3.31 1.33 9.21
C GLY A 45 -4.63 1.01 9.89
N PRO A 46 -5.54 2.01 9.97
CA PRO A 46 -6.83 1.84 10.66
C PRO A 46 -7.81 0.92 9.91
N GLU A 47 -7.63 0.70 8.60
CA GLU A 47 -8.63 0.08 7.74
C GLU A 47 -8.01 -0.90 6.74
N LEU A 48 -8.71 -2.01 6.48
CA LEU A 48 -8.42 -2.95 5.40
C LEU A 48 -9.10 -2.48 4.12
N LEU A 49 -8.31 -2.12 3.10
CA LEU A 49 -8.83 -1.61 1.83
C LEU A 49 -8.19 -2.33 0.64
N SER A 50 -9.00 -2.61 -0.38
CA SER A 50 -8.51 -3.11 -1.66
C SER A 50 -7.92 -1.99 -2.52
N TYR A 51 -7.13 -2.34 -3.53
CA TYR A 51 -6.69 -1.38 -4.54
C TYR A 51 -7.85 -0.71 -5.30
N ALA A 52 -9.00 -1.38 -5.43
CA ALA A 52 -10.21 -0.78 -6.00
C ALA A 52 -10.78 0.32 -5.08
N ASN A 53 -10.75 0.11 -3.76
CA ASN A 53 -11.11 1.16 -2.81
C ASN A 53 -10.14 2.34 -2.88
N ILE A 54 -8.84 2.07 -3.02
CA ILE A 54 -7.83 3.14 -3.19
C ILE A 54 -8.09 3.92 -4.49
N ALA A 55 -8.32 3.25 -5.61
CA ALA A 55 -8.64 3.90 -6.87
C ALA A 55 -9.89 4.79 -6.75
N GLN A 56 -10.91 4.35 -6.04
CA GLN A 56 -12.12 5.15 -5.78
C GLN A 56 -11.82 6.37 -4.91
N ILE A 57 -11.10 6.20 -3.80
CA ILE A 57 -10.73 7.32 -2.91
C ILE A 57 -9.91 8.36 -3.66
N LEU A 58 -8.92 7.92 -4.45
CA LEU A 58 -8.12 8.83 -5.28
C LEU A 58 -9.00 9.53 -6.32
N THR A 59 -9.96 8.83 -6.93
CA THR A 59 -10.90 9.44 -7.88
C THR A 59 -11.72 10.54 -7.25
N ASP A 60 -12.26 10.29 -6.06
CA ASP A 60 -13.13 11.22 -5.34
C ASP A 60 -12.36 12.46 -4.87
N VAL A 61 -11.14 12.27 -4.36
CA VAL A 61 -10.32 13.37 -3.82
C VAL A 61 -9.65 14.19 -4.92
N LEU A 62 -9.13 13.54 -5.97
CA LEU A 62 -8.39 14.21 -7.04
C LEU A 62 -9.28 14.72 -8.18
N GLY A 63 -10.54 14.27 -8.24
CA GLY A 63 -11.50 14.65 -9.29
C GLY A 63 -11.15 14.10 -10.69
N CYS A 64 -10.30 13.07 -10.77
CA CYS A 64 -9.93 12.39 -12.02
C CYS A 64 -10.23 10.90 -11.92
N GLU A 65 -10.83 10.32 -12.96
CA GLU A 65 -11.19 8.89 -12.95
C GLU A 65 -9.92 8.03 -12.91
N ILE A 66 -9.73 7.29 -11.80
CA ILE A 66 -8.65 6.32 -11.59
C ILE A 66 -9.27 4.93 -11.46
N LYS A 67 -8.77 3.97 -12.25
CA LYS A 67 -9.30 2.60 -12.29
C LYS A 67 -8.32 1.61 -11.69
N HIS A 68 -8.82 0.63 -10.95
CA HIS A 68 -8.03 -0.56 -10.64
C HIS A 68 -8.30 -1.65 -11.68
N ARG A 69 -7.25 -2.19 -12.30
CA ARG A 69 -7.32 -3.33 -13.20
C ARG A 69 -6.44 -4.46 -12.68
N THR A 70 -7.06 -5.58 -12.34
CA THR A 70 -6.32 -6.81 -12.04
C THR A 70 -5.88 -7.50 -13.33
N ILE A 71 -4.63 -7.96 -13.35
CA ILE A 71 -4.05 -8.82 -14.40
C ILE A 71 -3.49 -10.10 -13.77
N SER A 72 -3.07 -11.06 -14.59
CA SER A 72 -2.42 -12.26 -14.06
C SER A 72 -1.05 -11.92 -13.45
N ALA A 73 -0.60 -12.70 -12.46
CA ALA A 73 0.72 -12.55 -11.87
C ALA A 73 1.84 -12.71 -12.92
N GLU A 74 1.63 -13.58 -13.92
CA GLU A 74 2.58 -13.76 -15.02
C GLU A 74 2.67 -12.51 -15.91
N ASP A 75 1.53 -11.89 -16.23
CA ASP A 75 1.49 -10.65 -17.00
C ASP A 75 2.10 -9.47 -16.23
N HIS A 76 1.88 -9.40 -14.91
CA HIS A 76 2.45 -8.35 -14.08
C HIS A 76 3.97 -8.50 -13.96
N LYS A 77 4.45 -9.72 -13.73
CA LYS A 77 5.88 -10.07 -13.78
C LYS A 77 6.50 -9.67 -15.11
N ALA A 78 5.88 -10.05 -16.23
CA ALA A 78 6.35 -9.69 -17.55
C ALA A 78 6.39 -8.17 -17.74
N THR A 79 5.48 -7.44 -17.10
CA THR A 79 5.47 -5.96 -17.12
C THR A 79 6.68 -5.37 -16.40
N PHE A 80 7.01 -5.83 -15.20
CA PHE A 80 8.22 -5.41 -14.50
C PHE A 80 9.50 -5.69 -15.31
N ILE A 81 9.61 -6.88 -15.92
CA ILE A 81 10.76 -7.23 -16.76
C ILE A 81 10.87 -6.28 -17.97
N ARG A 82 9.74 -5.96 -18.62
CA ARG A 82 9.74 -4.98 -19.73
C ARG A 82 10.15 -3.58 -19.29
N TRP A 83 9.92 -3.21 -18.04
CA TRP A 83 10.39 -1.96 -17.44
C TRP A 83 11.87 -2.00 -17.01
N GLY A 84 12.57 -3.12 -17.23
CA GLY A 84 13.99 -3.26 -16.95
C GLY A 84 14.30 -3.71 -15.52
N TRP A 85 13.30 -4.20 -14.77
CA TRP A 85 13.54 -4.73 -13.43
C TRP A 85 14.28 -6.07 -13.51
N PRO A 86 15.17 -6.37 -12.54
CA PRO A 86 15.77 -7.70 -12.39
C PRO A 86 14.69 -8.79 -12.31
N ALA A 87 14.92 -9.93 -12.97
CA ALA A 87 13.91 -10.97 -13.12
C ALA A 87 13.49 -11.60 -11.79
N ASP A 88 14.44 -11.79 -10.87
CA ASP A 88 14.21 -12.25 -9.50
C ASP A 88 13.34 -11.27 -8.71
N TYR A 89 13.57 -9.97 -8.88
CA TYR A 89 12.77 -8.93 -8.25
C TYR A 89 11.34 -8.88 -8.83
N ALA A 90 11.19 -9.03 -10.15
CA ALA A 90 9.88 -9.12 -10.79
C ALA A 90 9.07 -10.35 -10.31
N VAL A 91 9.73 -11.50 -10.11
CA VAL A 91 9.12 -12.69 -9.52
C VAL A 91 8.64 -12.40 -8.10
N LEU A 92 9.49 -11.79 -7.27
CA LEU A 92 9.15 -11.44 -5.89
C LEU A 92 7.91 -10.53 -5.84
N MET A 93 7.87 -9.44 -6.63
CA MET A 93 6.73 -8.52 -6.62
C MET A 93 5.42 -9.19 -7.02
N SER A 94 5.47 -10.04 -8.05
CA SER A 94 4.27 -10.75 -8.51
C SER A 94 3.81 -11.79 -7.49
N ALA A 95 4.72 -12.37 -6.72
CA ALA A 95 4.38 -13.25 -5.61
C ALA A 95 3.75 -12.50 -4.42
N LEU A 96 4.17 -11.26 -4.15
CA LEU A 96 3.52 -10.42 -3.13
C LEU A 96 2.08 -10.11 -3.50
N ASP A 97 1.81 -9.76 -4.76
CA ASP A 97 0.45 -9.57 -5.26
C ASP A 97 -0.42 -10.82 -5.06
N VAL A 98 0.10 -12.00 -5.40
CA VAL A 98 -0.61 -13.27 -5.17
C VAL A 98 -0.90 -13.45 -3.68
N GLY A 99 0.09 -13.20 -2.81
CA GLY A 99 -0.09 -13.25 -1.37
C GLY A 99 -1.21 -12.33 -0.87
N ILE A 100 -1.28 -11.10 -1.39
CA ILE A 100 -2.36 -10.15 -1.08
C ILE A 100 -3.72 -10.72 -1.55
N SER A 101 -3.79 -11.27 -2.76
CA SER A 101 -5.02 -11.87 -3.29
C SER A 101 -5.51 -13.07 -2.47
N GLU A 102 -4.60 -13.76 -1.79
CA GLU A 102 -4.87 -14.90 -0.90
C GLU A 102 -5.01 -14.48 0.58
N GLY A 103 -5.17 -13.18 0.86
CA GLY A 103 -5.44 -12.64 2.20
C GLY A 103 -4.23 -12.64 3.15
N ALA A 104 -3.00 -12.60 2.63
CA ALA A 104 -1.79 -12.52 3.48
C ALA A 104 -1.79 -11.27 4.37
N GLU A 105 -2.15 -10.13 3.80
CA GLU A 105 -2.21 -8.85 4.51
C GLU A 105 -3.35 -8.82 5.55
N GLU A 106 -4.50 -9.45 5.28
CA GLU A 106 -5.57 -9.59 6.27
C GLU A 106 -5.12 -10.41 7.49
N ARG A 107 -4.33 -11.48 7.25
CA ARG A 107 -3.74 -12.26 8.34
C ARG A 107 -2.73 -11.44 9.14
N ILE A 108 -1.93 -10.60 8.49
CA ILE A 108 -1.01 -9.67 9.17
C ILE A 108 -1.81 -8.67 10.01
N PHE A 109 -2.87 -8.07 9.43
CA PHE A 109 -3.75 -7.12 10.11
C PHE A 109 -4.37 -7.72 11.38
N SER A 110 -4.82 -8.97 11.34
CA SER A 110 -5.38 -9.66 12.52
C SER A 110 -4.40 -9.85 13.69
N ARG A 111 -3.10 -9.67 13.44
CA ARG A 111 -2.00 -9.84 14.39
C ARG A 111 -1.29 -8.51 14.70
N ALA A 112 -1.90 -7.38 14.35
CA ALA A 112 -1.30 -6.07 14.57
C ALA A 112 -1.05 -5.81 16.06
N ASP A 113 0.17 -5.39 16.37
CA ASP A 113 0.54 -4.87 17.69
C ASP A 113 0.12 -3.39 17.80
N PHE A 114 0.16 -2.68 16.67
CA PHE A 114 -0.25 -1.27 16.57
C PHE A 114 -1.15 -1.03 15.37
N VAL A 115 -2.22 -0.27 15.62
CA VAL A 115 -3.16 0.19 14.61
C VAL A 115 -3.08 1.71 14.55
N GLY A 116 -2.59 2.20 13.40
CA GLY A 116 -2.51 3.63 13.09
C GLY A 116 -3.89 4.30 13.08
N GLN A 117 -3.91 5.63 13.11
CA GLN A 117 -5.15 6.41 13.19
C GLN A 117 -5.48 7.12 11.88
N GLN A 118 -4.49 7.37 11.01
CA GLN A 118 -4.72 8.16 9.81
C GLN A 118 -5.36 7.32 8.72
N LYS A 119 -6.58 7.72 8.31
CA LYS A 119 -7.27 7.09 7.18
C LYS A 119 -6.66 7.54 5.87
N ILE A 120 -6.62 6.65 4.87
CA ILE A 120 -6.05 6.98 3.56
C ILE A 120 -6.77 8.14 2.87
N GLN A 121 -8.10 8.27 3.06
CA GLN A 121 -8.83 9.41 2.50
C GLN A 121 -8.30 10.74 3.05
N VAL A 122 -8.13 10.85 4.37
CA VAL A 122 -7.59 12.06 5.02
C VAL A 122 -6.17 12.31 4.55
N PHE A 123 -5.33 11.27 4.51
CA PHE A 123 -3.96 11.38 4.02
C PHE A 123 -3.91 11.93 2.58
N VAL A 124 -4.74 11.42 1.67
CA VAL A 124 -4.80 11.88 0.27
C VAL A 124 -5.32 13.33 0.21
N GLU A 125 -6.34 13.69 0.99
CA GLU A 125 -6.88 15.06 1.04
C GLU A 125 -5.82 16.07 1.49
N GLU A 126 -5.05 15.75 2.53
CA GLU A 126 -3.98 16.59 3.06
C GLU A 126 -2.81 16.74 2.08
N HIS A 127 -2.54 15.72 1.27
CA HIS A 127 -1.38 15.67 0.38
C HIS A 127 -1.68 15.90 -1.10
N ARG A 128 -2.94 16.18 -1.48
CA ARG A 128 -3.37 16.30 -2.89
C ARG A 128 -2.59 17.37 -3.68
N ASP A 129 -2.20 18.45 -3.01
CA ASP A 129 -1.53 19.61 -3.60
C ASP A 129 -0.03 19.64 -3.28
N ALA A 130 0.50 18.59 -2.64
CA ALA A 130 1.89 18.59 -2.18
C ALA A 130 2.85 18.69 -3.39
N GLU A 131 3.76 19.66 -3.33
CA GLU A 131 4.69 19.95 -4.43
C GLU A 131 5.58 18.76 -4.80
N GLN A 132 5.81 17.85 -3.85
CA GLN A 132 6.56 16.61 -4.05
C GLN A 132 5.99 15.69 -5.15
N TRP A 133 4.69 15.79 -5.47
CA TRP A 133 4.07 15.02 -6.55
C TRP A 133 4.27 15.62 -7.94
N ARG A 134 4.75 16.87 -8.06
CA ARG A 134 4.95 17.56 -9.34
C ARG A 134 6.28 17.22 -10.02
N ALA A 135 7.20 16.56 -9.32
CA ALA A 135 8.56 16.28 -9.78
C ALA A 135 8.78 14.87 -10.35
N VAL A 136 7.71 14.06 -10.48
CA VAL A 136 7.76 12.66 -10.95
C VAL A 136 6.97 12.50 -12.25
#